data_AF-A0A2E2PZD3-F1
#
_entry.id   AF-A0A2E2PZD3-F1
#
_cell.length_a   1.000
_cell.length_b   1.000
_cell.length_c   1.000
_cell.angle_alpha   90.00
_cell.angle_beta   90.00
_cell.angle_gamma   90.00
#
_symmetry.space_group_name_H-M   'P 1'
#
loop_
_entity.id
_entity.type
_entity.pdbx_description
1 polymer ?
#
loop_
_entity_poly.entity_id
_entity_poly.type
_entity_poly.pdbx_seq_one_letter_code
_entity_poly.pdbx_strand_id
1 'polypeptide(L)'
;MLRGLSRAVDPVSAPFAWEAGADGRRELVGARVTQCALSRICGACAESLGRPIAFVGDDLEVARNASHAPPLHESCAEGLAETEPSWRVVRTAAFEFVRPTKDDLDRRPTFQPSALI
;
A
#
# COMPACT_ATOMS: atom_id res chain seq x y z
N MET A 1 -11.01 -15.55 -10.04
CA MET A 1 -12.09 -14.96 -9.21
C MET A 1 -11.83 -15.34 -7.76
N LEU A 2 -11.27 -14.44 -6.96
CA LEU A 2 -11.08 -14.68 -5.53
C LEU A 2 -12.44 -14.47 -4.84
N ARG A 3 -13.07 -15.57 -4.40
CA ARG A 3 -14.29 -15.54 -3.58
C ARG A 3 -13.99 -14.76 -2.29
N GLY A 4 -14.78 -13.73 -1.97
CA GLY A 4 -14.90 -13.21 -0.61
C GLY A 4 -14.57 -11.73 -0.36
N LEU A 5 -14.20 -10.93 -1.37
CA LEU A 5 -13.93 -9.50 -1.19
C LEU A 5 -15.16 -8.59 -1.44
N SER A 6 -16.38 -9.09 -1.21
CA SER A 6 -17.59 -8.24 -1.26
C SER A 6 -17.80 -7.45 0.03
N ARG A 7 -16.73 -7.03 0.71
CA ARG A 7 -16.89 -6.04 1.78
C ARG A 7 -17.01 -4.71 1.05
N ALA A 8 -18.05 -3.93 1.35
CA ALA A 8 -18.06 -2.53 0.96
C ALA A 8 -16.90 -1.86 1.72
N VAL A 9 -15.73 -1.82 1.08
CA VAL A 9 -14.51 -1.23 1.65
C VAL A 9 -14.56 0.25 1.34
N ASP A 10 -14.58 1.07 2.38
CA ASP A 10 -14.30 2.49 2.22
C ASP A 10 -12.78 2.65 2.10
N PRO A 11 -12.26 3.11 0.95
CA PRO A 11 -10.82 3.17 0.69
C PRO A 11 -10.07 4.19 1.56
N VAL A 12 -10.77 5.05 2.30
CA VAL A 12 -10.16 6.09 3.15
C VAL A 12 -10.39 5.79 4.62
N SER A 13 -11.64 5.54 5.02
CA SER A 13 -11.99 5.35 6.43
C SER A 13 -11.70 3.94 6.96
N ALA A 14 -11.73 2.92 6.09
CA ALA A 14 -11.46 1.52 6.45
C ALA A 14 -10.74 0.77 5.32
N PRO A 15 -9.56 1.24 4.88
CA PRO A 15 -8.87 0.70 3.71
C PRO A 15 -8.46 -0.76 3.93
N PHE A 16 -8.57 -1.57 2.89
CA PHE A 16 -8.42 -3.02 2.94
C PHE A 16 -7.17 -3.51 3.68
N ALA A 17 -6.00 -2.95 3.37
CA ALA A 17 -4.71 -3.38 3.90
C ALA A 17 -4.30 -2.76 5.24
N TRP A 18 -5.12 -1.88 5.81
CA TRP A 18 -4.89 -1.33 7.14
C TRP A 18 -6.02 -1.68 8.11
N GLU A 19 -5.69 -1.66 9.39
CA GLU A 19 -6.64 -1.64 10.50
C GLU A 19 -6.31 -0.49 11.44
N ALA A 20 -7.27 -0.08 12.26
CA ALA A 20 -7.00 0.85 13.35
C ALA A 20 -6.23 0.12 14.46
N GLY A 21 -5.03 0.59 14.74
CA GLY A 21 -4.22 0.19 15.90
C GLY A 21 -4.84 0.68 17.21
N ALA A 22 -4.30 0.20 18.31
CA ALA A 22 -4.81 0.53 19.65
C ALA A 22 -4.70 2.02 19.99
N ASP A 23 -3.76 2.74 19.38
CA ASP A 23 -3.56 4.18 19.51
C ASP A 23 -4.35 5.00 18.47
N GLY A 24 -5.20 4.34 17.68
CA GLY A 24 -5.99 4.96 16.61
C GLY A 24 -5.20 5.20 15.31
N ARG A 25 -3.91 4.87 15.26
CA ARG A 25 -3.13 4.96 14.01
C ARG A 25 -3.47 3.82 13.07
N ARG A 26 -3.20 4.00 11.78
CA ARG A 26 -3.37 2.93 10.80
C ARG A 26 -2.19 1.96 10.88
N GLU A 27 -2.47 0.68 11.05
CA GLU A 27 -1.49 -0.40 11.06
C GLU A 27 -1.69 -1.31 9.85
N LEU A 28 -0.60 -1.68 9.19
CA LEU A 28 -0.64 -2.55 8.02
C LEU A 28 -0.90 -4.01 8.42
N VAL A 29 -1.88 -4.64 7.77
CA VAL A 29 -2.16 -6.08 7.93
C VAL A 29 -1.32 -6.86 6.94
N GLY A 30 -0.18 -7.41 7.38
CA GLY A 30 0.84 -8.02 6.51
C GLY A 30 0.33 -9.09 5.54
N ALA A 31 -0.66 -9.89 5.94
CA ALA A 31 -1.30 -10.87 5.05
C ALA A 31 -2.03 -10.19 3.87
N ARG A 32 -2.73 -9.08 4.13
CA ARG A 32 -3.44 -8.30 3.11
C ARG A 32 -2.48 -7.52 2.23
N VAL A 33 -1.41 -6.97 2.80
CA VAL A 33 -0.31 -6.33 2.04
C VAL A 33 0.29 -7.32 1.03
N THR A 34 0.60 -8.54 1.48
CA THR A 34 1.11 -9.59 0.58
C THR A 34 0.08 -9.98 -0.48
N GLN A 35 -1.21 -10.05 -0.13
CA GLN A 35 -2.28 -10.33 -1.08
C GLN A 35 -2.38 -9.26 -2.18
N CYS A 36 -2.20 -7.98 -1.86
CA CYS A 36 -2.17 -6.88 -2.83
C CYS A 36 -1.11 -7.10 -3.90
N ALA A 37 0.09 -7.53 -3.50
CA ALA A 37 1.17 -7.89 -4.42
C ALA A 37 0.79 -9.08 -5.31
N LEU A 38 0.38 -10.20 -4.70
CA LEU A 38 0.17 -11.46 -5.41
C LEU A 38 -1.05 -11.43 -6.34
N SER A 39 -2.10 -10.70 -5.96
CA SER A 39 -3.35 -10.60 -6.72
C SER A 39 -3.41 -9.35 -7.60
N ARG A 40 -2.40 -8.47 -7.50
CA ARG A 40 -2.33 -7.18 -8.20
C ARG A 40 -3.59 -6.32 -7.98
N ILE A 41 -3.96 -6.16 -6.72
CA ILE A 41 -5.12 -5.37 -6.27
C ILE A 41 -4.69 -4.16 -5.45
N CYS A 42 -5.52 -3.13 -5.44
CA CYS A 42 -5.35 -1.93 -4.64
C CYS A 42 -5.46 -2.26 -3.15
N GLY A 43 -4.49 -1.80 -2.36
CA GLY A 43 -4.50 -1.98 -0.91
C GLY A 43 -5.55 -1.17 -0.15
N ALA A 44 -6.21 -0.21 -0.80
CA ALA A 44 -7.28 0.56 -0.19
C ALA A 44 -8.66 -0.03 -0.50
N CYS A 45 -9.04 -0.15 -1.78
CA CYS A 45 -10.37 -0.60 -2.19
C CYS A 45 -10.48 -2.10 -2.52
N ALA A 46 -9.36 -2.83 -2.54
CA ALA A 46 -9.27 -4.24 -2.94
C ALA A 46 -9.63 -4.57 -4.41
N GLU A 47 -9.88 -3.56 -5.25
CA GLU A 47 -10.13 -3.73 -6.69
C GLU A 47 -8.85 -3.93 -7.50
N SER A 48 -8.97 -4.49 -8.70
CA SER A 48 -7.82 -4.72 -9.60
C SER A 48 -7.10 -3.41 -9.95
N LEU A 49 -5.76 -3.44 -9.95
CA LEU A 49 -4.96 -2.25 -10.26
C LEU A 49 -4.95 -1.91 -11.75
N GLY A 50 -5.15 -0.62 -12.03
CA GLY A 50 -4.89 0.00 -13.32
C GLY A 50 -3.49 0.63 -13.40
N ARG A 51 -3.36 1.66 -14.23
CA ARG A 51 -2.18 2.54 -14.30
C ARG A 51 -2.67 4.00 -14.27
N PRO A 52 -1.93 4.94 -13.65
CA PRO A 52 -0.70 4.72 -12.87
C PRO A 52 -0.96 3.96 -11.57
N ILE A 53 0.09 3.38 -10.99
CA ILE A 53 0.07 2.78 -9.66
C ILE A 53 0.64 3.81 -8.69
N ALA A 54 -0.04 4.00 -7.57
CA ALA A 54 0.40 4.92 -6.53
C ALA A 54 0.87 4.19 -5.27
N PHE A 55 1.75 4.83 -4.52
CA PHE A 55 2.16 4.41 -3.19
C PHE A 55 2.05 5.59 -2.23
N VAL A 56 1.73 5.29 -0.97
CA VAL A 56 1.84 6.22 0.16
C VAL A 56 3.01 5.80 1.03
N GLY A 57 3.70 6.76 1.63
CA GLY A 57 4.78 6.52 2.59
C GLY A 57 5.28 7.83 3.18
N ASP A 58 6.09 7.74 4.23
CA ASP A 58 6.76 8.92 4.78
C ASP A 58 7.89 9.42 3.86
N ASP A 59 8.48 10.57 4.20
CA ASP A 59 9.57 11.18 3.41
C ASP A 59 10.80 10.25 3.30
N LEU A 60 11.04 9.36 4.28
CA LEU A 60 12.17 8.43 4.28
C LEU A 60 11.91 7.22 3.36
N GLU A 61 10.72 6.64 3.43
CA GLU A 61 10.27 5.57 2.54
C GLU A 61 10.31 6.02 1.07
N VAL A 62 9.83 7.23 0.80
CA VAL A 62 9.90 7.85 -0.53
C VAL A 62 11.34 8.06 -0.98
N ALA A 63 12.20 8.63 -0.13
CA ALA A 63 13.61 8.85 -0.46
C ALA A 63 14.36 7.54 -0.74
N ARG A 64 13.99 6.44 -0.08
CA ARG A 64 14.55 5.10 -0.29
C ARG A 64 13.92 4.35 -1.47
N ASN A 65 12.86 4.89 -2.06
CA ASN A 65 12.07 4.24 -3.10
C ASN A 65 11.61 2.83 -2.68
N ALA A 66 11.21 2.70 -1.41
CA ALA A 66 10.80 1.44 -0.81
C ALA A 66 9.65 1.69 0.17
N SER A 67 8.43 1.34 -0.25
CA SER A 67 7.21 1.56 0.52
C SER A 67 6.78 0.28 1.22
N HIS A 68 6.41 0.35 2.50
CA HIS A 68 5.75 -0.78 3.17
C HIS A 68 4.26 -0.86 2.82
N ALA A 69 3.64 0.28 2.54
CA ALA A 69 2.27 0.32 2.05
C ALA A 69 2.14 -0.39 0.70
N PRO A 70 1.03 -1.12 0.47
CA PRO A 70 0.76 -1.79 -0.80
C PRO A 70 0.50 -0.79 -1.94
N PRO A 71 0.53 -1.26 -3.20
CA PRO A 71 0.14 -0.47 -4.36
C PRO A 71 -1.33 -0.05 -4.26
N LEU A 72 -1.61 1.16 -4.72
CA LEU A 72 -2.91 1.80 -4.67
C LEU A 72 -3.31 2.32 -6.05
N HIS A 73 -4.61 2.55 -6.22
CA HIS A 73 -5.07 3.54 -7.21
C HIS A 73 -4.64 4.94 -6.74
N GLU A 74 -4.39 5.81 -7.70
CA GLU A 74 -4.03 7.21 -7.45
C GLU A 74 -5.02 7.92 -6.52
N SER A 75 -6.32 7.88 -6.83
CA SER A 75 -7.36 8.51 -6.02
C SER A 75 -7.47 7.95 -4.60
N CYS A 76 -7.18 6.66 -4.42
CA CYS A 76 -7.16 6.06 -3.09
C CYS A 76 -5.96 6.53 -2.28
N ALA A 77 -4.79 6.66 -2.92
CA ALA A 77 -3.58 7.17 -2.27
C ALA A 77 -3.76 8.64 -1.85
N GLU A 78 -4.35 9.46 -2.72
CA GLU A 78 -4.65 10.87 -2.44
C GLU A 78 -5.62 11.01 -1.26
N GLY A 79 -6.75 10.29 -1.28
CA GLY A 79 -7.71 10.33 -0.16
C GLY A 79 -7.12 9.83 1.16
N LEU A 80 -6.21 8.86 1.12
CA LEU A 80 -5.48 8.45 2.33
C LEU A 80 -4.54 9.54 2.83
N ALA A 81 -3.76 10.16 1.95
CA ALA A 81 -2.82 11.23 2.29
C ALA A 81 -3.52 12.49 2.83
N GLU A 82 -4.75 12.78 2.41
CA GLU A 82 -5.58 13.85 3.01
C GLU A 82 -5.86 13.60 4.49
N THR A 83 -5.98 12.33 4.90
CA THR A 83 -6.22 11.96 6.31
C THR A 83 -4.95 11.72 7.12
N GLU A 84 -3.79 11.64 6.47
CA GLU A 84 -2.50 11.43 7.10
C GLU A 84 -1.45 12.38 6.50
N PRO A 85 -1.32 13.60 7.04
CA PRO A 85 -0.49 14.66 6.46
C PRO A 85 1.01 14.33 6.36
N SER A 86 1.49 13.33 7.11
CA SER A 86 2.87 12.86 7.02
C SER A 86 3.12 12.01 5.77
N TRP A 87 2.08 11.48 5.14
CA TRP A 87 2.22 10.67 3.94
C TRP A 87 2.44 11.51 2.69
N ARG A 88 3.25 10.96 1.79
CA ARG A 88 3.50 11.45 0.44
C ARG A 88 2.99 10.44 -0.55
N VAL A 89 2.44 10.93 -1.65
CA VAL A 89 1.99 10.09 -2.77
C VAL A 89 3.06 10.11 -3.86
N VAL A 90 3.51 8.92 -4.26
CA VAL A 90 4.36 8.75 -5.44
C VAL A 90 3.67 7.87 -6.46
N ARG A 91 3.94 8.10 -7.75
CA ARG A 91 3.31 7.40 -8.86
C ARG A 91 4.36 6.67 -9.68
N THR A 92 3.99 5.51 -10.21
CA THR A 92 4.86 4.69 -11.05
C THR A 92 4.06 3.89 -12.06
N ALA A 93 4.72 3.47 -13.13
CA ALA A 93 4.18 2.51 -14.09
C ALA A 93 4.28 1.05 -13.61
N ALA A 94 5.27 0.74 -12.75
CA ALA A 94 5.54 -0.62 -12.30
C ALA A 94 6.23 -0.64 -10.93
N PHE A 95 6.20 -1.78 -10.26
CA PHE A 95 6.88 -2.00 -9.00
C PHE A 95 7.37 -3.44 -8.89
N GLU A 96 8.35 -3.65 -8.02
CA GLU A 96 8.75 -4.96 -7.54
C GLU A 96 8.25 -5.18 -6.12
N PHE A 97 7.81 -6.41 -5.81
CA PHE A 97 7.47 -6.81 -4.44
C PHE A 97 8.66 -7.56 -3.84
N VAL A 98 9.33 -6.94 -2.88
CA VAL A 98 10.56 -7.44 -2.27
C VAL A 98 10.25 -8.05 -0.90
N ARG A 99 10.59 -9.33 -0.74
CA ARG A 99 10.49 -10.03 0.54
C ARG A 99 11.78 -9.81 1.34
N PRO A 100 11.68 -9.66 2.67
CA PRO A 100 12.86 -9.53 3.51
C PRO A 100 13.59 -10.88 3.62
N THR A 101 14.91 -10.81 3.66
CA THR A 101 15.80 -11.94 3.88
C THR A 101 16.01 -12.19 5.38
N LYS A 102 16.69 -13.27 5.76
CA LYS A 102 16.98 -13.60 7.18
C LYS A 102 17.84 -12.56 7.90
N ASP A 103 18.63 -11.78 7.15
CA ASP A 103 19.63 -10.86 7.70
C ASP A 103 19.08 -9.42 7.82
N ASP A 104 17.88 -9.16 7.29
CA ASP A 104 17.21 -7.86 7.40
C ASP A 104 16.67 -7.61 8.81
N LEU A 105 16.98 -6.42 9.35
CA LEU A 105 16.46 -5.94 10.63
C LEU A 105 14.95 -5.67 10.56
N ASP A 106 14.48 -5.11 9.45
CA ASP A 106 13.05 -4.97 9.18
C ASP A 106 12.54 -6.21 8.44
N ARG A 107 11.61 -6.92 9.10
CA ARG A 107 11.02 -8.18 8.61
C ARG A 107 9.76 -7.96 7.80
N ARG A 108 9.41 -6.71 7.47
CA ARG A 108 8.26 -6.38 6.61
C ARG A 108 8.69 -6.37 5.14
N PRO A 109 7.83 -6.84 4.22
CA PRO A 109 8.09 -6.68 2.80
C PRO A 109 8.02 -5.21 2.40
N THR A 110 8.60 -4.90 1.25
CA THR A 110 8.52 -3.58 0.61
C THR A 110 8.07 -3.70 -0.84
N PHE A 111 7.53 -2.60 -1.35
CA PHE A 111 7.27 -2.38 -2.75
C PHE A 111 8.24 -1.34 -3.26
N GLN A 112 8.96 -1.67 -4.34
CA GLN A 112 9.96 -0.80 -4.93
C GLN A 112 9.48 -0.32 -6.30
N PRO A 113 9.03 0.95 -6.43
CA PRO A 113 8.67 1.53 -7.71
C PRO A 113 9.83 1.50 -8.71
N SER A 114 9.58 1.10 -9.96
CA SER A 114 10.65 1.01 -10.97
C SER A 114 11.13 2.37 -11.49
N ALA A 115 10.20 3.32 -11.68
CA ALA A 115 10.50 4.70 -12.07
C ALA A 115 9.33 5.61 -11.64
N LEU A 116 9.65 6.69 -10.93
CA LEU A 116 8.64 7.66 -10.49
C LEU A 116 8.24 8.57 -11.65
N ILE A 117 6.96 8.93 -11.72
CA ILE A 117 6.35 9.77 -12.77
C ILE A 117 5.47 10.87 -12.20
#